data_AF-A0A926DWF0-F1
#
_entry.id   AF-A0A926DWF0-F1
#
_cell.length_a   1.000
_cell.length_b   1.000
_cell.length_c   1.000
_cell.angle_alpha   90.00
_cell.angle_beta   90.00
_cell.angle_gamma   90.00
#
_symmetry.space_group_name_H-M   'P 1'
#
loop_
_entity.id
_entity.type
_entity.pdbx_description
1 polymer ?
#
loop_
_entity_poly.entity_id
_entity_poly.type
_entity_poly.pdbx_seq_one_letter_code
_entity_poly.pdbx_strand_id
1 'polypeptide(L)' 'MERRELEQQILHVVHQVLHREVEPQTRLLDSGQLVDSLNIVKLVCEIEERFCVSFDDDLELDYLDDVKSLVEAVWSKLNE' A
#
# COMPACT_ATOMS: atom_id res chain seq x y z
N MET A 1 16.60 -0.58 6.38
CA MET A 1 15.90 -0.25 5.13
C MET A 1 15.87 1.26 4.99
N GLU A 2 16.20 1.80 3.82
CA GLU A 2 16.01 3.23 3.55
C GLU A 2 14.58 3.50 3.05
N ARG A 3 14.03 4.70 3.31
CA ARG A 3 12.66 5.05 2.90
C ARG A 3 12.43 4.94 1.39
N ARG A 4 13.45 5.24 0.58
CA ARG A 4 13.41 5.05 -0.89
C ARG A 4 13.30 3.58 -1.28
N GLU A 5 13.98 2.70 -0.56
CA GLU A 5 13.92 1.26 -0.80
C GLU A 5 12.54 0.71 -0.44
N LEU A 6 11.95 1.19 0.67
CA LEU A 6 10.58 0.86 1.05
C LEU A 6 9.58 1.31 -0.03
N GLU A 7 9.71 2.55 -0.51
CA GLU A 7 8.84 3.10 -1.56
C GLU A 7 8.87 2.22 -2.82
N GLN A 8 10.05 1.84 -3.29
CA GLN A 8 10.18 0.96 -4.46
C GLN A 8 9.57 -0.43 -4.22
N GLN A 9 9.72 -1.00 -3.01
CA GLN A 9 9.14 -2.29 -2.69
C GLN A 9 7.62 -2.24 -2.63
N ILE A 10 7.03 -1.22 -2.00
CA ILE A 10 5.58 -1.05 -1.94
C ILE A 10 5.02 -0.81 -3.34
N LEU A 11 5.65 0.05 -4.14
CA LEU A 11 5.25 0.30 -5.52
C LEU A 11 5.26 -0.99 -6.35
N HIS A 12 6.26 -1.85 -6.15
CA HIS A 12 6.34 -3.16 -6.78
C HIS A 12 5.19 -4.09 -6.36
N VAL A 13 4.85 -4.14 -5.06
CA VAL A 13 3.69 -4.93 -4.57
C VAL A 13 2.39 -4.42 -5.20
N VAL A 14 2.20 -3.10 -5.24
CA VAL A 14 1.01 -2.49 -5.88
C VAL A 14 0.94 -2.87 -7.36
N HIS A 15 2.05 -2.85 -8.09
CA HIS A 15 2.08 -3.27 -9.50
C HIS A 15 1.70 -4.74 -9.68
N GLN A 16 2.16 -5.62 -8.79
CA GLN A 16 1.82 -7.05 -8.83
C GLN A 16 0.34 -7.28 -8.56
N VAL A 17 -0.22 -6.64 -7.52
CA VAL A 17 -1.62 -6.83 -7.11
C VAL A 17 -2.59 -6.23 -8.12
N LEU A 18 -2.27 -5.07 -8.69
CA LEU A 18 -3.13 -4.36 -9.63
C LEU A 18 -2.91 -4.76 -11.09
N HIS A 19 -1.91 -5.61 -11.35
CA HIS A 19 -1.47 -6.02 -12.69
C HIS A 19 -1.25 -4.84 -13.64
N ARG A 20 -0.78 -3.70 -13.12
CA ARG A 20 -0.57 -2.45 -13.87
C ARG A 20 0.51 -1.58 -13.24
N GLU A 21 1.20 -0.81 -14.06
CA GLU A 21 2.12 0.21 -13.57
C GLU A 21 1.33 1.40 -13.00
N VAL A 22 1.62 1.76 -11.74
CA VAL A 22 1.11 2.95 -11.05
C VAL A 22 2.25 3.86 -10.63
N GLU A 23 1.97 5.16 -10.56
CA GLU A 23 2.88 6.16 -10.03
C GLU A 23 2.69 6.31 -8.51
N PRO A 24 3.68 6.83 -7.77
CA PRO A 24 3.57 7.03 -6.32
C PRO A 24 2.39 7.93 -5.90
N GLN A 25 2.02 8.86 -6.79
CA GLN A 25 0.92 9.82 -6.60
C GLN A 25 -0.43 9.31 -7.11
N THR A 26 -0.49 8.08 -7.62
CA THR A 26 -1.73 7.48 -8.10
C THR A 26 -2.66 7.23 -6.93
N ARG A 27 -3.86 7.83 -7.00
CA ARG A 27 -4.95 7.54 -6.06
C ARG A 27 -5.51 6.16 -6.32
N LEU A 28 -5.41 5.29 -5.32
CA LEU A 28 -5.86 3.90 -5.40
C LEU A 28 -7.39 3.82 -5.22
N LEU A 29 -7.99 4.67 -4.38
CA LEU A 29 -9.43 4.65 -4.07
C LEU A 29 -10.28 5.51 -5.02
N ASP A 30 -9.79 6.68 -5.42
CA ASP A 30 -10.56 7.68 -6.19
C ASP A 30 -10.70 7.30 -7.68
N SER A 31 -9.77 6.48 -8.16
CA SER A 31 -9.83 5.91 -9.49
C SER A 31 -10.76 4.69 -9.46
N GLY A 32 -12.09 4.87 -9.54
CA GLY A 32 -13.11 3.81 -9.49
C GLY A 32 -13.00 2.64 -10.50
N GLN A 33 -11.86 2.49 -11.18
CA GLN A 33 -11.45 1.38 -12.05
C GLN A 33 -10.12 0.69 -11.62
N LEU A 34 -9.45 1.19 -10.58
CA LEU A 34 -8.07 0.82 -10.27
C LEU A 34 -7.99 -0.30 -9.22
N VAL A 35 -8.81 -0.25 -8.18
CA VAL A 35 -8.77 -1.25 -7.11
C VAL A 35 -10.18 -1.66 -6.70
N ASP A 36 -10.60 -2.85 -7.13
CA ASP A 36 -11.76 -3.54 -6.57
C ASP A 36 -11.49 -3.89 -5.10
N SER A 37 -12.54 -3.98 -4.27
CA SER A 37 -12.43 -4.28 -2.83
C SER A 37 -11.59 -5.53 -2.53
N LEU A 38 -11.60 -6.51 -3.43
CA LEU A 38 -10.77 -7.72 -3.31
C LEU A 38 -9.27 -7.44 -3.50
N ASN A 39 -8.90 -6.54 -4.41
CA ASN A 39 -7.51 -6.17 -4.65
C ASN A 39 -6.98 -5.30 -3.50
N ILE A 40 -7.83 -4.51 -2.85
CA ILE A 40 -7.48 -3.78 -1.62
C ILE A 40 -7.06 -4.77 -0.53
N VAL A 41 -7.91 -5.74 -0.23
CA VAL A 41 -7.63 -6.73 0.83
C VAL A 41 -6.34 -7.50 0.51
N LYS A 42 -6.16 -7.94 -0.74
CA LYS A 42 -4.92 -8.61 -1.17
C LYS A 42 -3.69 -7.73 -0.99
N LEU A 43 -3.78 -6.45 -1.34
CA LEU A 43 -2.70 -5.49 -1.19
C LEU A 43 -2.29 -5.33 0.27
N VAL A 44 -3.28 -5.16 1.16
CA VAL A 44 -3.05 -5.04 2.59
C VAL A 44 -2.38 -6.31 3.13
N CYS A 45 -2.93 -7.49 2.86
CA CYS A 45 -2.35 -8.75 3.32
C CYS A 45 -0.91 -8.95 2.82
N GLU A 46 -0.64 -8.71 1.52
CA GLU A 46 0.72 -8.84 0.96
C GLU A 46 1.72 -7.88 1.63
N ILE A 47 1.29 -6.67 1.98
CA ILE A 47 2.15 -5.69 2.67
C ILE A 47 2.40 -6.12 4.11
N GLU A 48 1.35 -6.54 4.82
CA GLU A 48 1.48 -7.05 6.20
C GLU A 48 2.42 -8.25 6.28
N GLU A 49 2.24 -9.24 5.40
CA GLU A 49 3.09 -10.43 5.34
C GLU A 49 4.54 -10.09 4.97
N ARG A 50 4.74 -9.20 3.98
CA ARG A 50 6.07 -8.88 3.46
C ARG A 50 6.90 -8.00 4.41
N PHE A 51 6.25 -7.07 5.11
CA PHE A 51 6.92 -6.15 6.01
C PHE A 51 6.78 -6.55 7.49
N CYS A 52 6.07 -7.64 7.80
CA CYS A 52 5.79 -8.09 9.17
C CYS A 52 5.14 -6.99 10.02
N VAL A 53 4.21 -6.25 9.40
CA VAL A 53 3.42 -5.18 10.04
C VAL A 53 1.97 -5.62 10.13
N SER A 54 1.21 -4.99 11.02
CA SER A 54 -0.25 -5.16 11.08
C SER A 54 -0.92 -3.79 11.08
N PHE A 55 -1.88 -3.62 10.19
CA PHE A 55 -2.81 -2.51 10.19
C PHE A 55 -4.03 -2.93 10.99
N ASP A 56 -4.42 -2.10 11.96
CA ASP A 56 -5.65 -2.36 12.70
C ASP A 56 -6.85 -2.21 11.75
N ASP A 57 -7.71 -3.22 11.69
CA ASP A 57 -8.91 -3.24 10.82
C ASP A 57 -9.88 -2.07 11.09
N ASP A 58 -9.78 -1.42 12.25
CA ASP A 58 -10.57 -0.25 12.67
C ASP A 58 -9.98 1.09 12.20
N LEU A 59 -8.71 1.12 11.76
CA LEU A 59 -8.03 2.35 11.35
C LEU A 59 -8.35 2.63 9.88
N GLU A 60 -9.09 3.71 9.68
CA GLU A 60 -9.49 4.32 8.41
C GLU A 60 -8.53 3.96 7.27
N LEU A 61 -9.09 3.40 6.18
CA LEU A 61 -8.39 3.08 4.93
C LEU A 61 -7.78 4.31 4.23
N ASP A 62 -7.63 5.43 4.93
CA ASP A 62 -6.98 6.67 4.51
C ASP A 62 -5.52 6.43 4.09
N TYR A 63 -4.83 5.45 4.69
CA TYR A 63 -3.50 5.05 4.24
C TYR A 63 -3.52 4.39 2.85
N LEU A 64 -4.68 4.00 2.32
CA LEU A 64 -4.85 3.49 0.97
C LEU A 64 -5.28 4.56 -0.03
N ASP A 65 -5.40 5.84 0.33
CA ASP A 65 -5.80 6.89 -0.63
C ASP A 65 -4.85 6.91 -1.84
N ASP A 66 -3.54 6.88 -1.59
CA ASP A 66 -2.48 6.84 -2.59
C ASP A 66 -1.28 6.02 -2.11
N VAL A 67 -0.39 5.64 -3.03
CA VAL A 67 0.78 4.79 -2.72
C VAL A 67 1.72 5.48 -1.73
N LYS A 68 1.85 6.81 -1.75
CA LYS A 68 2.71 7.53 -0.80
C LYS A 68 2.16 7.45 0.62
N SER A 69 0.85 7.59 0.79
CA SER A 69 0.17 7.43 2.08
C SER A 69 0.38 6.02 2.64
N LEU A 70 0.35 5.01 1.78
CA LEU A 70 0.63 3.62 2.14
C LEU A 70 2.09 3.43 2.58
N VAL A 71 3.03 4.04 1.86
CA VAL A 71 4.46 4.04 2.22
C VAL A 71 4.69 4.68 3.58
N GLU A 72 4.05 5.80 3.88
CA GLU A 72 4.16 6.45 5.19
C GLU A 72 3.61 5.57 6.31
N ALA A 73 2.48 4.90 6.09
CA ALA A 73 1.88 4.03 7.09
C ALA A 73 2.78 2.83 7.41
N VAL A 74 3.32 2.15 6.39
CA VAL A 74 4.28 1.05 6.59
C VAL A 74 5.56 1.56 7.25
N TRP A 75 6.09 2.70 6.81
CA TRP A 75 7.28 3.30 7.42
C TRP A 75 7.06 3.60 8.90
N SER A 76 5.91 4.15 9.26
CA SER A 76 5.55 4.43 10.65
C SER A 76 5.53 3.16 11.49
N LYS A 77 4.87 2.09 11.01
CA LYS A 77 4.78 0.79 11.71
C LYS A 77 6.15 0.09 11.86
N LEU A 78 7.05 0.25 10.89
CA LEU A 78 8.41 -0.30 10.96
C LEU A 78 9.33 0.43 11.95
N ASN A 79 8.98 1.65 12.36
CA ASN A 79 9.77 2.47 13.28
C ASN A 79 9.10 2.67 14.65
N GLU A 80 7.98 1.97 14.90
CA GLU A 80 7.33 1.87 16.21
C GLU A 80 8.07 0.90 17.13
#